data_AF-A0A0B1TN00-F1
#
_entry.id   AF-A0A0B1TN00-F1
#
_cell.length_a   1.000
_cell.length_b   1.000
_cell.length_c   1.000
_cell.angle_alpha   90.00
_cell.angle_beta   90.00
_cell.angle_gamma   90.00
#
_symmetry.space_group_name_H-M   'P 1'
#
loop_
_entity.id
_entity.type
_entity.pdbx_description
1 polymer ?
#
loop_
_entity_poly.entity_id
_entity_poly.type
_entity_poly.pdbx_seq_one_letter_code
_entity_poly.pdbx_strand_id
1 'polypeptide(L)'
;MYGTAKAVEYLAKLQDLWKLFSFIILLEGLSKILFFGDDKDFMDTLAKMVVNGSFINEKKSAYMSTFSEISEFYISSRLCKSFLLSASSSTFGWWLAFFARGQDAVYYYKDGRVTDDFKITHDEFQLK
;
A
#
# COMPACT_ATOMS: atom_id res chain seq x y z
N MET A 1 31.79 1.96 0.71
CA MET A 1 31.18 2.42 -0.56
C MET A 1 29.83 1.75 -0.91
N TYR A 2 29.23 0.92 -0.03
CA TYR A 2 27.96 0.20 -0.31
C TYR A 2 26.67 0.93 0.10
N GLY A 3 26.75 2.06 0.81
CA GLY A 3 25.58 2.76 1.35
C GLY A 3 24.85 3.69 0.36
N THR A 4 25.57 4.24 -0.62
CA THR A 4 25.01 5.25 -1.54
C THR A 4 24.08 4.63 -2.58
N ALA A 5 24.42 3.46 -3.13
CA ALA A 5 23.60 2.79 -4.13
C ALA A 5 22.24 2.33 -3.59
N LYS A 6 22.22 1.72 -2.38
CA LYS A 6 20.97 1.32 -1.72
C LYS A 6 20.07 2.51 -1.37
N ALA A 7 20.67 3.63 -0.96
CA ALA A 7 19.91 4.84 -0.68
C ALA A 7 19.26 5.43 -1.95
N VAL A 8 19.99 5.45 -3.07
CA VAL A 8 19.45 5.91 -4.37
C VAL A 8 18.30 5.03 -4.85
N GLU A 9 18.44 3.71 -4.74
CA GLU A 9 17.38 2.76 -5.10
C GLU A 9 16.13 2.93 -4.23
N TYR A 10 16.32 3.08 -2.92
CA TYR A 10 15.23 3.34 -1.98
C TYR A 10 14.47 4.63 -2.31
N LEU A 11 15.18 5.71 -2.63
CA LEU A 11 14.59 6.99 -3.01
C LEU A 11 13.80 6.91 -4.32
N ALA A 12 14.36 6.25 -5.35
CA ALA A 12 13.67 6.05 -6.62
C ALA A 12 12.34 5.33 -6.43
N LYS A 13 12.35 4.25 -5.64
CA LYS A 13 11.16 3.48 -5.29
C LYS A 13 10.14 4.30 -4.50
N LEU A 14 10.59 5.07 -3.50
CA LEU A 14 9.71 5.97 -2.74
C LEU A 14 9.02 6.96 -3.67
N GLN A 15 9.75 7.49 -4.66
CA GLN A 15 9.23 8.46 -5.61
C GLN A 15 8.22 7.85 -6.59
N ASP A 16 8.45 6.63 -7.07
CA ASP A 16 7.50 5.95 -7.95
C ASP A 16 6.23 5.51 -7.20
N LEU A 17 6.38 4.98 -5.99
CA LEU A 17 5.26 4.69 -5.11
C LEU A 17 4.46 5.98 -4.82
N TRP A 18 5.14 7.09 -4.55
CA TRP A 18 4.49 8.37 -4.28
C TRP A 18 3.68 8.88 -5.47
N LYS A 19 4.17 8.74 -6.71
CA LYS A 19 3.41 9.12 -7.92
C LYS A 19 2.14 8.30 -8.04
N LEU A 20 2.24 6.97 -7.93
CA LEU A 20 1.09 6.08 -8.00
C LEU A 20 0.08 6.41 -6.89
N PHE A 21 0.57 6.58 -5.67
CA PHE A 21 -0.25 6.86 -4.51
C PHE A 21 -0.97 8.21 -4.63
N SER A 22 -0.28 9.26 -5.05
CA SER A 22 -0.87 10.59 -5.28
C SER A 22 -1.92 10.55 -6.38
N PHE A 23 -1.68 9.79 -7.44
CA PHE A 23 -2.65 9.58 -8.51
C PHE A 23 -3.93 8.89 -8.00
N ILE A 24 -3.80 7.81 -7.21
CA ILE A 24 -4.95 7.12 -6.62
C ILE A 24 -5.73 8.02 -5.67
N ILE A 25 -5.04 8.80 -4.83
CA ILE A 25 -5.70 9.76 -3.91
C ILE A 25 -6.59 10.75 -4.68
N LEU A 26 -6.11 11.24 -5.83
CA LEU A 26 -6.86 12.16 -6.68
C LEU A 26 -7.99 11.44 -7.43
N LEU A 27 -7.71 10.28 -8.01
CA LEU A 27 -8.67 9.48 -8.78
C LEU A 27 -9.89 9.08 -7.93
N GLU A 28 -9.65 8.64 -6.70
CA GLU A 28 -10.67 8.11 -5.78
C GLU A 28 -11.28 9.19 -4.88
N GLY A 29 -10.82 10.44 -4.98
CA GLY A 29 -11.23 11.55 -4.12
C GLY A 29 -11.06 11.21 -2.64
N LEU A 30 -9.85 10.78 -2.24
CA LEU A 30 -9.54 10.43 -0.85
C LEU A 30 -9.13 11.67 -0.07
N SER A 31 -9.66 11.85 1.14
CA SER A 31 -9.30 12.95 2.05
C SER A 31 -8.64 12.47 3.35
N LYS A 32 -8.87 11.22 3.72
CA LYS A 32 -8.31 10.56 4.91
C LYS A 32 -7.61 9.28 4.47
N ILE A 33 -6.36 9.15 4.85
CA ILE A 33 -5.47 8.06 4.48
C ILE A 33 -5.07 7.32 5.75
N LEU A 34 -5.18 6.00 5.74
CA LEU A 34 -4.76 5.14 6.84
C LEU A 34 -3.67 4.19 6.32
N PHE A 35 -2.53 4.18 7.01
CA PHE A 35 -1.41 3.29 6.73
C PHE A 35 -1.44 2.08 7.66
N PHE A 36 -1.18 0.92 7.07
CA PHE A 36 -1.02 -0.36 7.75
C PHE A 36 0.37 -0.91 7.43
N GLY A 37 1.05 -1.49 8.41
CA GLY A 37 2.37 -2.05 8.24
C GLY A 37 3.18 -2.10 9.52
N ASP A 38 4.33 -2.75 9.43
CA ASP A 38 5.31 -2.96 10.49
C ASP A 38 6.42 -1.90 10.50
N ASP A 39 6.75 -1.35 9.32
CA ASP A 39 7.76 -0.30 9.15
C ASP A 39 7.21 1.09 9.50
N LYS A 40 7.39 1.47 10.77
CA LYS A 40 6.92 2.76 11.31
C LYS A 40 7.58 3.97 10.66
N ASP A 41 8.87 3.89 10.35
CA ASP A 41 9.60 5.01 9.75
C ASP A 41 9.16 5.24 8.31
N PHE A 42 8.92 4.16 7.57
CA PHE A 42 8.35 4.22 6.23
C PHE A 42 6.94 4.79 6.24
N MET A 43 6.06 4.30 7.12
CA MET A 43 4.69 4.82 7.25
C MET A 43 4.67 6.30 7.65
N ASP A 44 5.51 6.71 8.60
CA ASP A 44 5.61 8.11 9.03
C ASP A 44 6.12 9.02 7.90
N THR A 45 7.10 8.55 7.13
CA THR A 45 7.60 9.25 5.93
C THR A 45 6.47 9.48 4.93
N LEU A 46 5.71 8.45 4.59
CA LEU A 46 4.59 8.58 3.65
C LEU A 46 3.45 9.46 4.21
N ALA A 47 3.14 9.33 5.50
CA ALA A 47 2.14 10.17 6.15
C ALA A 47 2.50 11.66 6.10
N LYS A 48 3.77 11.99 6.37
CA LYS A 48 4.29 13.36 6.21
C LYS A 48 4.20 13.84 4.77
N MET A 49 4.50 12.99 3.78
CA MET A 49 4.34 13.33 2.36
C MET A 49 2.88 13.62 2.00
N VAL A 50 1.92 12.87 2.54
CA VAL A 50 0.47 13.14 2.36
C VAL A 50 0.07 14.48 2.95
N VAL A 51 0.46 14.76 4.19
CA VAL A 51 0.07 15.99 4.89
C VAL A 51 0.72 17.22 4.27
N ASN A 52 1.98 17.11 3.84
CA ASN A 52 2.74 18.20 3.22
C ASN A 52 2.50 18.31 1.71
N GLY A 53 1.89 17.30 1.09
CA GLY A 53 1.62 17.28 -0.33
C GLY A 53 0.62 18.34 -0.73
N SER A 54 0.92 19.07 -1.80
CA SER A 54 0.00 20.03 -2.40
C SER A 54 -1.01 19.30 -3.28
N PHE A 55 -2.12 18.86 -2.69
CA PHE A 55 -3.27 18.37 -3.43
C PHE A 55 -4.18 19.55 -3.81
N ILE A 56 -4.77 19.50 -5.01
CA ILE A 56 -5.66 20.57 -5.48
C ILE A 56 -6.84 20.69 -4.51
N ASN A 57 -6.96 21.86 -3.88
CA ASN A 57 -8.10 22.34 -3.08
C ASN A 57 -8.46 21.63 -1.77
N GLU A 58 -7.65 20.70 -1.24
CA GLU A 58 -7.95 20.06 0.05
C GLU A 58 -6.71 19.64 0.84
N LYS A 59 -6.71 19.92 2.15
CA LYS A 59 -5.76 19.28 3.07
C LYS A 59 -6.12 17.81 3.24
N LYS A 60 -5.13 16.94 3.10
CA LYS A 60 -5.27 15.50 3.33
C LYS A 60 -4.84 15.15 4.76
N SER A 61 -5.54 14.19 5.36
CA SER A 61 -5.23 13.67 6.70
C SER A 61 -4.57 12.30 6.56
N ALA A 62 -3.52 12.04 7.33
CA ALA A 62 -2.83 10.76 7.34
C ALA A 62 -2.80 10.19 8.77
N TYR A 63 -3.04 8.89 8.89
CA TYR A 63 -3.05 8.16 10.14
C TYR A 63 -2.23 6.88 9.99
N MET A 64 -1.55 6.46 11.05
CA MET A 64 -0.89 5.16 11.13
C MET A 64 -1.68 4.27 12.06
N SER A 65 -2.01 3.07 11.60
CA SER A 65 -2.63 2.07 12.44
C SER A 65 -1.61 1.53 13.46
N THR A 66 -2.07 1.36 14.70
CA THR A 66 -1.32 0.72 15.79
C THR A 66 -2.13 -0.38 16.47
N PHE A 67 -3.20 -0.82 15.81
CA PHE A 67 -4.11 -1.84 16.30
C PHE A 67 -3.57 -3.25 16.03
N SER A 68 -4.20 -4.27 16.64
CA SER A 68 -3.89 -5.67 16.31
C SER A 68 -4.36 -6.04 14.91
N GLU A 69 -3.73 -7.03 14.27
CA GLU A 69 -4.03 -7.46 12.90
C GLU A 69 -5.53 -7.74 12.67
N ILE A 70 -6.19 -8.43 13.60
CA ILE A 70 -7.64 -8.72 13.51
C ILE A 70 -8.46 -7.43 13.52
N SER A 71 -8.07 -6.47 14.36
CA SER A 71 -8.73 -5.16 14.41
C SER A 71 -8.48 -4.38 13.12
N GLU A 72 -7.31 -4.51 12.53
CA GLU A 72 -6.96 -3.86 11.26
C GLU A 72 -7.78 -4.42 10.08
N PHE A 73 -8.05 -5.74 10.05
CA PHE A 73 -8.99 -6.32 9.08
C PHE A 73 -10.39 -5.73 9.24
N TYR A 74 -10.89 -5.64 10.47
CA TYR A 74 -12.18 -5.01 10.73
C TYR A 74 -12.19 -3.54 10.31
N ILE A 75 -11.15 -2.78 10.66
CA ILE A 75 -11.03 -1.36 10.27
C ILE A 75 -11.00 -1.22 8.74
N SER A 76 -10.24 -2.04 8.03
CA SER A 76 -10.20 -2.04 6.56
C SER A 76 -11.62 -2.25 5.99
N SER A 77 -12.35 -3.23 6.52
CA SER A 77 -13.71 -3.53 6.07
C SER A 77 -14.74 -2.42 6.30
N ARG A 78 -14.49 -1.56 7.28
CA ARG A 78 -15.42 -0.48 7.63
C ARG A 78 -15.06 0.85 6.99
N LEU A 79 -13.77 1.16 6.90
CA LEU A 79 -13.30 2.52 6.60
C LEU A 79 -12.66 2.65 5.22
N CYS A 80 -12.03 1.60 4.69
CA CYS A 80 -11.26 1.69 3.45
C CYS A 80 -12.16 1.50 2.23
N LYS A 81 -12.43 2.58 1.50
CA LYS A 81 -13.14 2.55 0.20
C LYS A 81 -12.21 2.33 -1.01
N SER A 82 -10.90 2.42 -0.81
CA SER A 82 -9.87 2.07 -1.78
C SER A 82 -8.65 1.59 -1.01
N PHE A 83 -7.84 0.73 -1.62
CA PHE A 83 -6.69 0.11 -0.98
C PHE A 83 -5.49 0.05 -1.93
N LEU A 84 -4.30 0.40 -1.44
CA LEU A 84 -3.03 0.24 -2.16
C LEU A 84 -2.11 -0.73 -1.42
N LEU A 85 -1.73 -1.81 -2.08
CA LEU A 85 -0.68 -2.71 -1.63
C LEU A 85 0.68 -2.17 -2.05
N SER A 86 1.41 -1.51 -1.14
CA SER A 86 2.78 -1.03 -1.40
C SER A 86 3.82 -2.16 -1.48
N ALA A 87 3.50 -3.30 -0.88
CA ALA A 87 4.26 -4.54 -0.97
C ALA A 87 3.31 -5.67 -1.43
N SER A 88 3.22 -5.89 -2.73
CA SER A 88 2.33 -6.91 -3.32
C SER A 88 2.66 -8.35 -2.93
N SER A 89 3.83 -8.57 -2.32
CA SER A 89 4.23 -9.87 -1.76
C SER A 89 3.64 -10.15 -0.36
N SER A 90 2.97 -9.18 0.27
CA SER A 90 2.46 -9.31 1.64
C SER A 90 1.09 -9.99 1.67
N THR A 91 1.00 -11.18 2.26
CA THR A 91 -0.28 -11.89 2.52
C THR A 91 -1.18 -11.09 3.45
N PHE A 92 -0.62 -10.42 4.45
CA PHE A 92 -1.34 -9.52 5.35
C PHE A 92 -1.99 -8.37 4.57
N GLY A 93 -1.25 -7.74 3.65
CA GLY A 93 -1.78 -6.70 2.77
C GLY A 93 -2.94 -7.20 1.91
N TRP A 94 -2.83 -8.41 1.36
CA TRP A 94 -3.90 -9.03 0.57
C TRP A 94 -5.16 -9.30 1.39
N TRP A 95 -5.03 -9.73 2.64
CA TRP A 95 -6.18 -9.87 3.54
C TRP A 95 -6.85 -8.54 3.84
N LEU A 96 -6.07 -7.48 4.11
CA LEU A 96 -6.64 -6.14 4.29
C LEU A 96 -7.39 -5.66 3.04
N ALA A 97 -6.81 -5.85 1.86
CA ALA A 97 -7.42 -5.48 0.58
C ALA A 97 -8.70 -6.28 0.31
N PHE A 98 -8.69 -7.58 0.57
CA PHE A 98 -9.86 -8.46 0.44
C PHE A 98 -11.02 -8.00 1.33
N PHE A 99 -10.72 -7.52 2.55
CA PHE A 99 -11.76 -7.03 3.44
C PHE A 99 -12.22 -5.61 3.13
N ALA A 100 -11.45 -4.80 2.40
CA ALA A 100 -11.78 -3.40 2.12
C ALA A 100 -13.18 -3.24 1.50
N ARG A 101 -13.88 -2.14 1.81
CA ARG A 101 -15.24 -1.92 1.33
C ARG A 101 -15.32 -1.72 -0.19
N GLY A 102 -14.32 -1.09 -0.79
CA GLY A 102 -14.26 -0.85 -2.24
C GLY A 102 -13.39 -1.89 -2.94
N GLN A 103 -14.00 -3.01 -3.32
CA GLN A 103 -13.33 -4.12 -4.01
C GLN A 103 -12.97 -3.78 -5.46
N ASP A 104 -13.60 -2.76 -6.05
CA ASP A 104 -13.31 -2.22 -7.38
C ASP A 104 -12.12 -1.24 -7.39
N ALA A 105 -11.66 -0.81 -6.21
CA ALA A 105 -10.60 0.19 -6.04
C ALA A 105 -9.40 -0.38 -5.24
N VAL A 106 -8.98 -1.60 -5.57
CA VAL A 106 -7.79 -2.27 -5.03
C VAL A 106 -6.63 -2.19 -6.03
N TYR A 107 -5.55 -1.55 -5.62
CA TYR A 107 -4.35 -1.31 -6.42
C TYR A 107 -3.14 -2.01 -5.80
N TYR A 108 -2.18 -2.43 -6.62
CA TYR A 108 -0.92 -2.99 -6.12
C TYR A 108 0.29 -2.38 -6.81
N TYR A 109 1.31 -2.08 -6.03
CA TYR A 109 2.62 -1.66 -6.52
C TYR A 109 3.51 -2.90 -6.62
N LYS A 110 3.89 -3.27 -7.85
CA LYS A 110 4.87 -4.33 -8.10
C LYS A 110 6.26 -3.77 -7.84
N ASP A 111 6.59 -3.70 -6.56
CA ASP A 111 7.94 -3.49 -6.08
C ASP A 111 8.77 -4.70 -6.51
N GLY A 112 9.72 -4.53 -7.43
CA GLY A 112 10.49 -5.60 -8.10
C GLY A 112 11.32 -6.52 -7.21
N ARG A 113 11.02 -6.59 -5.91
CA ARG A 113 11.39 -7.69 -5.01
C ARG A 113 11.04 -9.02 -5.69
N VAL A 114 11.97 -9.96 -5.60
CA VAL A 114 11.74 -11.34 -6.05
C VAL A 114 10.60 -11.90 -5.21
N THR A 115 9.41 -11.91 -5.80
CA THR A 115 8.36 -12.81 -5.36
C THR A 115 8.74 -14.18 -5.89
N ASP A 116 8.64 -15.22 -5.06
CA ASP A 116 8.51 -16.56 -5.58
C ASP A 116 7.20 -16.55 -6.38
N ASP A 117 7.32 -16.26 -7.67
CA ASP A 117 6.21 -16.34 -8.59
C ASP A 117 5.76 -17.80 -8.53
N PHE A 118 4.68 -18.06 -7.78
CA PHE A 118 3.97 -19.33 -7.82
C PHE A 118 3.52 -19.52 -9.27
N LYS A 119 4.38 -20.20 -10.05
CA LYS A 119 4.04 -20.66 -11.38
C LYS A 119 3.09 -21.81 -11.18
N ILE A 120 1.81 -21.51 -11.21
CA ILE A 120 0.76 -22.51 -11.38
C ILE A 120 1.07 -23.22 -12.69
N THR A 121 1.68 -24.39 -12.62
CA THR A 121 1.85 -25.25 -13.78
C THR A 121 0.49 -25.85 -14.09
N HIS A 122 0.20 -26.06 -15.38
CA HIS A 122 -1.10 -26.53 -15.86
C HIS A 122 -1.55 -27.86 -15.20
N ASP A 123 -0.59 -28.59 -14.63
CA ASP A 123 -0.77 -29.88 -13.97
C ASP A 123 -1.37 -29.78 -12.55
N GLU A 124 -1.32 -28.63 -11.89
CA GLU A 124 -1.81 -28.45 -10.51
C GLU A 124 -3.32 -28.20 -10.42
N PHE A 125 -3.99 -27.86 -11.53
CA PHE A 125 -5.43 -27.57 -11.58
C PHE A 125 -6.31 -28.78 -11.92
N GLN A 126 -5.74 -29.97 -12.04
CA GLN A 126 -6.52 -31.21 -12.19
C GLN A 126 -7.10 -31.60 -10.83
N LEU A 127 -8.21 -30.96 -10.44
CA LEU A 127 -9.08 -31.46 -9.38
C LEU A 127 -9.55 -32.87 -9.77
N LYS A 128 -9.15 -33.88 -8.99
CA LYS A 128 -9.71 -35.24 -9.07
C LYS A 128 -11.11 -35.29 -8.50
#